data_AF-A0A7Z9Q6L9-F1
#
_entry.id   AF-A0A7Z9Q6L9-F1
#
_cell.length_a   1.000
_cell.length_b   1.000
_cell.length_c   1.000
_cell.angle_alpha   90.00
_cell.angle_beta   90.00
_cell.angle_gamma   90.00
#
_symmetry.space_group_name_H-M   'P 1'
#
loop_
_entity.id
_entity.type
_entity.pdbx_description
1 polymer ?
#
loop_
_entity_poly.entity_id
_entity_poly.type
_entity_poly.pdbx_seq_one_letter_code
_entity_poly.pdbx_strand_id
1 'polypeptide(L)'
;MIRRYDVDWLRILALGLLIIYHISVVFQPWAYYIYFIQSAQPVESIWLAMGLINIWRIPLLFIISGMGVWFAMRRRNWKELLKDRAKRILLPLIFGSFFIVPISGYLYQEFNNLD
;
A
#
# COMPACT_ATOMS: atom_id res chain seq x y z
N MET A 1 -24.76 14.26 -9.14
CA MET A 1 -23.40 14.71 -9.51
C MET A 1 -22.67 13.52 -10.09
N ILE A 2 -22.16 13.63 -11.32
CA ILE A 2 -21.54 12.51 -12.05
C ILE A 2 -20.24 12.09 -11.36
N ARG A 3 -20.13 10.79 -11.04
CA ARG A 3 -18.91 10.19 -10.51
C ARG A 3 -17.82 10.27 -11.58
N ARG A 4 -16.64 10.79 -11.25
CA ARG A 4 -15.53 10.89 -12.21
C ARG A 4 -14.81 9.55 -12.29
N TYR A 5 -15.28 8.70 -13.19
CA TYR A 5 -14.73 7.37 -13.41
C TYR A 5 -13.25 7.42 -13.78
N ASP A 6 -12.80 8.44 -14.51
CA ASP A 6 -11.40 8.60 -14.93
C ASP A 6 -10.42 8.63 -13.73
N VAL A 7 -10.79 9.37 -12.68
CA VAL A 7 -9.96 9.51 -11.47
C VAL A 7 -9.97 8.23 -10.64
N ASP A 8 -11.11 7.54 -10.61
CA ASP A 8 -11.23 6.26 -9.92
C ASP A 8 -10.44 5.16 -10.65
N TRP A 9 -10.46 5.13 -11.98
CA TRP A 9 -9.66 4.19 -12.80
C TRP A 9 -8.16 4.40 -12.60
N LEU A 10 -7.69 5.66 -12.59
CA LEU A 10 -6.29 5.97 -12.30
C LEU A 10 -5.85 5.43 -10.93
N ARG A 11 -6.72 5.54 -9.92
CA ARG A 11 -6.44 4.99 -8.59
C ARG A 11 -6.38 3.47 -8.60
N ILE A 12 -7.33 2.81 -9.28
CA ILE A 12 -7.38 1.36 -9.39
C ILE A 12 -6.12 0.84 -10.08
N LEU A 13 -5.69 1.49 -11.17
CA LEU A 13 -4.45 1.14 -11.85
C LEU A 13 -3.24 1.29 -10.93
N ALA A 14 -3.11 2.42 -10.24
CA ALA A 14 -2.00 2.69 -9.31
C ALA A 14 -1.94 1.69 -8.14
N LEU A 15 -3.10 1.29 -7.60
CA LEU A 15 -3.20 0.26 -6.56
C LEU A 15 -2.97 -1.15 -7.11
N GLY A 16 -3.39 -1.45 -8.34
CA GLY A 16 -3.12 -2.73 -8.99
C GLY A 16 -1.62 -2.95 -9.20
N LEU A 17 -0.90 -1.93 -9.68
CA LEU A 17 0.55 -1.98 -9.81
C LEU A 17 1.26 -2.15 -8.47
N LEU A 18 0.68 -1.65 -7.37
CA LEU A 18 1.22 -1.86 -6.03
C LEU A 18 1.22 -3.33 -5.63
N ILE A 19 0.21 -4.10 -6.03
CA ILE A 19 0.14 -5.54 -5.73
C ILE A 19 1.29 -6.27 -6.45
N ILE A 20 1.50 -5.98 -7.73
CA ILE A 20 2.60 -6.55 -8.53
C ILE A 20 3.96 -6.17 -7.92
N TYR A 21 4.10 -4.92 -7.48
CA TYR A 21 5.29 -4.45 -6.77
C TYR A 21 5.56 -5.29 -5.52
N HIS A 22 4.56 -5.54 -4.66
CA HIS A 22 4.75 -6.34 -3.45
C HIS A 22 5.06 -7.81 -3.73
N ILE A 23 4.48 -8.41 -4.77
CA ILE A 23 4.82 -9.78 -5.17
C ILE A 23 6.30 -9.87 -5.58
N SER A 24 6.79 -8.84 -6.28
CA SER A 24 8.18 -8.79 -6.76
C SER A 24 9.20 -8.67 -5.63
N VAL A 25 8.79 -8.14 -4.47
CA VAL A 25 9.66 -8.00 -3.28
C VAL A 25 10.13 -9.36 -2.76
N VAL A 26 9.33 -10.42 -2.89
CA VAL A 26 9.70 -11.80 -2.47
C VAL A 26 10.97 -12.31 -3.16
N PHE A 27 11.24 -11.82 -4.37
CA PHE A 27 12.43 -12.19 -5.15
C PHE A 27 13.65 -11.32 -4.85
N GLN A 28 13.57 -10.38 -3.91
CA GLN A 28 14.66 -9.47 -3.63
C GLN A 28 15.55 -9.94 -2.48
N PRO A 29 16.88 -9.73 -2.56
CA PRO A 29 17.82 -10.18 -1.54
C PRO A 29 17.62 -9.49 -0.19
N TRP A 30 17.03 -8.30 -0.17
CA TRP A 30 16.78 -7.50 1.04
C TRP A 30 15.39 -7.75 1.66
N ALA A 31 14.60 -8.68 1.13
CA ALA A 31 13.24 -8.96 1.62
C ALA A 31 13.20 -9.41 3.10
N TYR A 32 14.26 -10.07 3.58
CA TYR A 32 14.34 -10.51 4.97
C TYR A 32 14.37 -9.34 5.98
N TYR A 33 14.92 -8.18 5.60
CA TYR A 33 14.97 -6.99 6.48
C TYR A 33 13.57 -6.45 6.83
N ILE A 34 12.57 -6.80 6.03
CA ILE A 34 11.18 -6.36 6.22
C ILE A 34 10.26 -7.52 6.63
N TYR A 35 10.83 -8.63 7.11
CA TYR A 35 10.08 -9.84 7.52
C TYR A 35 9.23 -10.44 6.39
N PHE A 36 9.67 -10.31 5.13
CA PHE A 36 9.06 -11.00 4.00
C PHE A 36 9.75 -12.34 3.76
N ILE A 37 8.95 -13.35 3.47
CA ILE A 37 9.44 -14.66 3.04
C ILE A 37 10.19 -14.48 1.72
N GLN A 38 11.46 -14.86 1.70
CA GLN A 38 12.32 -14.74 0.54
C GLN A 38 12.32 -16.03 -0.28
N SER A 39 12.33 -15.91 -1.61
CA SER A 39 12.54 -17.05 -2.51
C SER A 39 14.00 -17.53 -2.49
N ALA A 40 14.21 -18.84 -2.62
CA ALA A 40 15.55 -19.45 -2.68
C ALA A 40 16.41 -18.95 -3.85
N GLN A 41 15.79 -18.42 -4.90
CA GLN A 41 16.48 -17.82 -6.05
C GLN A 41 16.07 -16.35 -6.21
N PRO A 42 16.83 -15.41 -5.63
CA PRO A 42 16.55 -13.99 -5.80
C PRO A 42 16.87 -13.52 -7.22
N VAL A 43 16.06 -12.57 -7.72
CA VAL A 43 16.17 -12.01 -9.07
C VAL A 43 16.25 -10.49 -8.97
N GLU A 44 17.48 -9.96 -8.94
CA GLU A 44 17.75 -8.52 -8.78
C GLU A 44 17.37 -7.70 -10.02
N SER A 45 17.37 -8.30 -11.21
CA SER A 45 17.07 -7.59 -12.47
C SER A 45 15.65 -7.02 -12.51
N ILE A 46 14.70 -7.63 -11.79
CA ILE A 46 13.32 -7.15 -11.66
C ILE A 46 13.26 -5.82 -10.89
N TRP A 47 14.24 -5.55 -10.03
CA TRP A 47 14.26 -4.36 -9.19
C TRP A 47 14.28 -3.07 -9.99
N LEU A 48 14.96 -3.02 -11.14
CA LEU A 48 15.00 -1.83 -11.98
C LEU A 48 13.59 -1.39 -12.43
N ALA A 49 12.79 -2.36 -12.88
CA ALA A 49 11.40 -2.12 -13.29
C ALA A 49 10.53 -1.73 -12.08
N MET A 50 10.72 -2.38 -10.94
CA MET A 50 9.96 -2.09 -9.71
C MET A 50 10.30 -0.74 -9.10
N GLY A 51 11.57 -0.35 -9.12
CA GLY A 51 12.05 0.96 -8.67
C GLY A 51 11.43 2.09 -9.49
N LEU A 52 11.34 1.90 -10.81
CA LEU A 52 10.62 2.84 -11.68
C LEU A 52 9.16 2.95 -11.22
N ILE A 53 8.45 1.82 -11.05
CA ILE A 53 7.07 1.79 -10.52
C ILE A 53 6.91 2.57 -9.22
N ASN A 54 7.83 2.41 -8.28
CA ASN A 54 7.76 3.09 -7.00
C ASN A 54 7.86 4.62 -7.13
N ILE A 55 8.76 5.12 -7.99
CA ILE A 55 9.02 6.55 -8.17
C ILE A 55 7.81 7.29 -8.72
N TRP A 56 7.12 6.77 -9.74
CA TRP A 56 5.99 7.49 -10.35
C TRP A 56 4.66 7.25 -9.61
N ARG A 57 4.49 6.11 -8.96
CA ARG A 57 3.24 5.74 -8.26
C ARG A 57 2.93 6.70 -7.11
N ILE A 58 3.92 7.00 -6.27
CA ILE A 58 3.70 7.83 -5.06
C ILE A 58 3.19 9.24 -5.43
N PRO A 59 3.85 10.01 -6.32
CA PRO A 59 3.34 11.31 -6.76
C PRO A 59 1.93 11.23 -7.38
N LEU A 60 1.66 10.21 -8.18
CA LEU A 60 0.36 10.01 -8.83
C LEU A 60 -0.76 9.79 -7.80
N LEU A 61 -0.51 8.98 -6.76
CA LEU A 61 -1.46 8.79 -5.67
C LEU A 61 -1.69 10.07 -4.86
N PHE A 62 -0.65 10.87 -4.63
CA PHE A 62 -0.78 12.17 -3.96
C PHE A 62 -1.65 13.15 -4.75
N ILE A 63 -1.46 13.25 -6.07
CA ILE A 63 -2.27 14.09 -6.95
C ILE A 63 -3.74 13.64 -6.91
N ILE A 64 -4.01 12.35 -7.08
CA ILE A 64 -5.37 11.78 -7.04
C ILE A 64 -6.03 12.02 -5.67
N SER A 65 -5.28 11.86 -4.58
CA SER A 65 -5.76 12.11 -3.23
C SER A 65 -6.10 13.59 -3.02
N GLY A 66 -5.21 14.50 -3.47
CA GLY A 66 -5.41 15.94 -3.40
C GLY A 66 -6.65 16.41 -4.15
N MET A 67 -6.86 15.91 -5.39
CA MET A 67 -8.09 16.13 -6.15
C MET A 67 -9.33 15.66 -5.37
N GLY A 68 -9.27 14.45 -4.79
CA GLY A 68 -10.36 13.89 -3.99
C GLY A 68 -10.70 14.73 -2.76
N VAL A 69 -9.70 15.30 -2.08
CA VAL A 69 -9.89 16.19 -0.92
C VAL A 69 -10.47 17.54 -1.36
N TRP A 70 -10.00 18.12 -2.46
CA TRP A 70 -10.54 19.37 -3.01
C TRP A 70 -12.02 19.27 -3.36
N PHE A 71 -12.44 18.19 -4.03
CA PHE A 71 -13.84 17.93 -4.33
C PHE A 71 -14.68 17.67 -3.08
N ALA A 72 -14.10 17.07 -2.04
CA ALA A 72 -14.80 16.79 -0.78
C ALA A 72 -14.98 18.06 0.07
N MET A 73 -13.99 18.94 0.13
CA MET A 73 -14.05 20.21 0.88
C MET A 73 -15.05 21.20 0.29
N ARG A 74 -15.36 21.13 -1.01
CA ARG A 74 -16.43 21.93 -1.63
C ARG A 74 -17.83 21.66 -1.09
N ARG A 75 -18.04 20.57 -0.35
CA ARG A 75 -19.38 20.14 0.11
C ARG A 75 -19.50 19.90 1.61
N ARG A 76 -18.39 19.86 2.36
CA ARG A 76 -18.39 19.49 3.79
C ARG A 76 -17.38 20.34 4.55
N ASN A 77 -17.65 20.53 5.85
CA ASN A 77 -16.71 21.19 6.75
C ASN A 77 -15.50 20.28 7.02
N TRP A 78 -14.31 20.84 7.12
CA TRP A 78 -13.04 20.10 7.22
C TRP A 78 -13.00 19.15 8.43
N LYS A 79 -13.63 19.54 9.54
CA LYS A 79 -13.72 18.73 10.78
C LYS A 79 -14.50 17.43 10.58
N GLU A 80 -15.60 17.47 9.82
CA GLU A 80 -16.41 16.28 9.53
C GLU A 80 -15.65 15.32 8.60
N LEU A 81 -14.97 15.86 7.59
CA LEU A 81 -14.14 15.07 6.67
C LEU A 81 -13.02 14.33 7.42
N LEU A 82 -12.33 15.01 8.34
CA LEU A 82 -11.28 14.39 9.15
C LEU A 82 -11.85 13.32 10.07
N LYS A 83 -12.98 13.57 10.75
CA LYS A 83 -13.60 12.59 11.65
C LYS A 83 -14.01 11.30 10.91
N ASP A 84 -14.62 11.44 9.74
CA ASP A 84 -15.01 10.29 8.90
C ASP A 84 -13.81 9.50 8.41
N ARG A 85 -12.75 10.18 7.95
CA ARG A 85 -11.53 9.52 7.47
C ARG A 85 -10.74 8.88 8.61
N ALA A 86 -10.62 9.57 9.75
CA ALA A 86 -9.93 9.08 10.92
C ALA A 86 -10.56 7.76 11.38
N LYS A 87 -11.89 7.67 11.51
CA LYS A 87 -12.56 6.41 11.84
C LYS A 87 -12.29 5.31 10.82
N ARG A 88 -12.33 5.63 9.52
CA ARG A 88 -12.09 4.65 8.45
C ARG A 88 -10.64 4.20 8.32
N ILE A 89 -9.67 4.99 8.78
CA ILE A 89 -8.23 4.69 8.67
C ILE A 89 -7.70 4.11 9.99
N LEU A 90 -7.97 4.76 11.13
CA LEU A 90 -7.49 4.33 12.45
C LEU A 90 -8.05 2.98 12.86
N LEU A 91 -9.33 2.70 12.58
CA LEU A 91 -9.93 1.43 12.98
C LEU A 91 -9.26 0.24 12.28
N PRO A 92 -9.12 0.22 10.93
CA PRO A 92 -8.33 -0.81 10.26
C PRO A 92 -6.85 -0.82 10.64
N LEU A 93 -6.25 0.35 10.91
CA LEU A 93 -4.84 0.43 11.32
C LEU A 93 -4.60 -0.28 12.64
N ILE A 94 -5.39 0.04 13.67
CA ILE A 94 -5.27 -0.60 14.99
C ILE A 94 -5.51 -2.10 14.85
N PHE A 95 -6.58 -2.49 14.15
CA PHE A 95 -6.87 -3.91 13.93
C PHE A 95 -5.73 -4.62 13.19
N GLY A 96 -5.22 -4.04 12.10
CA GLY A 96 -4.10 -4.60 11.36
C GLY A 96 -2.83 -4.73 12.21
N SER A 97 -2.52 -3.72 13.01
CA SER A 97 -1.33 -3.73 13.88
C SER A 97 -1.40 -4.76 15.00
N PHE A 98 -2.57 -5.01 15.59
CA PHE A 98 -2.68 -5.96 16.70
C PHE A 98 -2.93 -7.40 16.26
N PHE A 99 -3.57 -7.62 15.11
CA PHE A 99 -3.92 -8.95 14.66
C PHE A 99 -3.05 -9.41 13.48
N ILE A 100 -2.93 -8.60 12.44
CA ILE A 100 -2.25 -9.01 11.20
C ILE A 100 -0.73 -9.01 11.35
N VAL A 101 -0.16 -7.97 11.97
CA VAL A 101 1.30 -7.83 12.12
C VAL A 101 1.91 -8.96 12.96
N PRO A 102 1.39 -9.31 14.16
CA PRO A 102 1.96 -10.39 14.95
C PRO A 102 1.82 -11.75 14.28
N ILE A 103 0.69 -12.01 13.60
CA ILE A 103 0.48 -13.25 12.83
C ILE A 103 1.52 -13.34 11.69
N SER A 104 1.73 -12.25 10.95
CA SER A 104 2.74 -12.21 9.88
C SER A 104 4.15 -12.45 10.42
N GLY A 105 4.48 -11.90 11.59
CA GLY A 105 5.77 -12.10 12.25
C GLY A 105 5.97 -13.55 12.70
N TYR A 106 4.96 -14.15 13.32
CA TYR A 106 4.98 -15.57 13.72
C TYR A 106 5.15 -16.50 12.51
N LEU A 107 4.39 -16.27 11.43
CA LEU A 107 4.53 -17.04 10.19
C LEU A 107 5.94 -16.93 9.58
N TYR A 108 6.54 -15.74 9.67
CA TYR A 108 7.91 -15.53 9.21
C TYR A 108 8.94 -16.28 10.10
N GLN A 109 8.76 -16.27 11.42
CA GLN A 109 9.63 -17.00 12.35
C GLN A 109 9.56 -18.51 12.11
N GLU A 110 8.35 -19.07 12.03
CA GLU A 110 8.10 -20.49 11.75
C GLU A 110 8.73 -20.91 10.41
N PHE A 111 8.52 -20.13 9.34
CA PHE A 111 9.09 -20.44 8.02
C PHE A 111 10.62 -20.49 8.02
N ASN A 112 11.26 -19.63 8.81
CA ASN A 112 12.72 -19.55 8.88
C ASN A 112 13.33 -20.43 10.00
N ASN A 113 12.53 -21.20 10.74
CA ASN A 113 12.94 -21.95 11.94
C ASN A 113 13.72 -21.08 12.94
N LEU A 114 13.25 -19.85 13.14
CA LEU A 114 13.81 -18.90 14.10
C LEU A 114 13.08 -19.08 15.44
N ASP A 115 13.38 -20.17 16.16
CA ASP A 115 12.95 -20.38 17.55
C ASP A 115 13.78 -19.54 18.53
#